data_AF-A0A9D2RPK0-F1
#
_entry.id   AF-A0A9D2RPK0-F1
#
_cell.length_a   1.000
_cell.length_b   1.000
_cell.length_c   1.000
_cell.angle_alpha   90.00
_cell.angle_beta   90.00
_cell.angle_gamma   90.00
#
_symmetry.space_group_name_H-M   'P 1'
#
loop_
_entity.id
_entity.type
_entity.pdbx_description
1 polymer ?
#
loop_
_entity_poly.entity_id
_entity_poly.type
_entity_poly.pdbx_seq_one_letter_code
_entity_poly.pdbx_strand_id
1 'polypeptide(L)'
;MSSPPRGRSSWRARGGRLSRSRTVLGVPSPVILIAVVLSVLLGILLAFALQTSTTSSTGMGSTSVEGSSGPGRNASGLSVITESTLGPEVQRLVDSGTIQPMANFDAAQCLSEQGSQDSLLIMEEVAWGPEQTPAWLLIHGPMDRETLRASGGTVSTTVVLPTCGTADEKGADPADSRLWSGRVMIGGV
;
A
#
# COMPACT_ATOMS: atom_id res chain seq x y z
N MET A 1 78.33 2.56 -50.28
CA MET A 1 78.36 2.52 -48.80
C MET A 1 78.79 3.88 -48.28
N SER A 2 77.89 4.64 -47.67
CA SER A 2 78.21 5.89 -46.94
C SER A 2 77.11 6.19 -45.91
N SER A 3 77.49 6.60 -44.70
CA SER A 3 76.65 7.26 -43.68
C SER A 3 77.34 8.57 -43.28
N PRO A 4 76.69 9.51 -42.55
CA PRO A 4 75.38 10.15 -42.72
C PRO A 4 75.54 11.70 -42.80
N PRO A 5 74.46 12.50 -42.65
CA PRO A 5 74.57 13.58 -41.67
C PRO A 5 73.39 13.67 -40.70
N ARG A 6 73.70 14.14 -39.50
CA ARG A 6 72.77 14.50 -38.42
C ARG A 6 72.14 15.86 -38.71
N GLY A 7 70.82 15.96 -38.54
CA GLY A 7 70.09 17.23 -38.42
C GLY A 7 69.13 17.16 -37.24
N ARG A 8 69.26 18.11 -36.31
CA ARG A 8 68.54 18.22 -35.02
C ARG A 8 67.17 18.90 -35.17
N SER A 9 66.20 18.38 -34.39
CA SER A 9 65.11 19.03 -33.66
C SER A 9 64.15 20.02 -34.34
N SER A 10 62.84 19.77 -34.21
CA SER A 10 61.93 20.68 -33.50
C SER A 10 60.53 20.09 -33.25
N TRP A 11 60.18 19.94 -31.98
CA TRP A 11 58.94 20.45 -31.36
C TRP A 11 57.54 19.92 -31.78
N ARG A 12 56.75 19.74 -30.71
CA ARG A 12 55.27 19.68 -30.58
C ARG A 12 54.64 18.33 -30.93
N ALA A 13 54.30 17.49 -29.96
CA ALA A 13 53.27 17.64 -28.91
C ALA A 13 51.99 16.88 -29.28
N ARG A 14 51.74 15.82 -28.49
CA ARG A 14 50.47 15.57 -27.81
C ARG A 14 49.24 15.45 -28.73
N GLY A 15 49.03 14.22 -29.21
CA GLY A 15 47.74 13.72 -29.67
C GLY A 15 47.12 12.73 -28.67
N GLY A 16 47.26 12.98 -27.36
CA GLY A 16 46.50 12.24 -26.37
C GLY A 16 45.02 12.56 -26.57
N ARG A 17 44.25 11.60 -27.10
CA ARG A 17 42.78 11.64 -27.07
C ARG A 17 42.32 11.44 -25.62
N LEU A 18 42.62 12.41 -24.78
CA LEU A 18 41.90 12.58 -23.53
C LEU A 18 40.51 13.04 -23.94
N SER A 19 39.57 12.09 -23.88
CA SER A 19 38.14 12.37 -23.83
C SER A 19 37.93 13.51 -22.84
N ARG A 20 37.72 14.72 -23.39
CA ARG A 20 37.48 15.91 -22.60
C ARG A 20 36.05 15.79 -22.11
N SER A 21 35.88 15.08 -21.00
CA SER A 21 34.67 15.08 -20.20
C SER A 21 34.39 16.53 -19.81
N ARG A 22 33.43 17.15 -20.52
CA ARG A 22 32.91 18.48 -20.20
C ARG A 22 32.23 18.36 -18.84
N THR A 23 32.93 18.78 -17.80
CA THR A 23 32.39 19.08 -16.49
C THR A 23 31.52 20.33 -16.61
N VAL A 24 30.24 20.19 -16.32
CA VAL A 24 29.31 21.32 -16.13
C VAL A 24 28.95 21.27 -14.65
N LEU A 25 29.20 22.35 -13.91
CA LEU A 25 29.04 22.46 -12.44
C LEU A 25 29.98 21.61 -11.55
N GLY A 26 31.13 21.15 -12.03
CA GLY A 26 32.09 20.41 -11.19
C GLY A 26 31.73 18.94 -10.93
N VAL A 27 30.65 18.45 -11.54
CA VAL A 27 30.25 17.04 -11.51
C VAL A 27 30.68 16.36 -12.83
N PRO A 28 31.34 15.18 -12.80
CA PRO A 28 31.69 14.45 -14.00
C PRO A 28 30.42 14.11 -14.80
N SER A 29 30.38 14.47 -16.09
CA SER A 29 29.28 14.15 -17.01
C SER A 29 28.71 12.71 -16.93
N PRO A 30 29.49 11.63 -16.74
CA PRO A 30 28.92 10.29 -16.59
C PRO A 30 28.04 10.12 -15.34
N VAL A 31 28.31 10.86 -14.26
CA VAL A 31 27.54 10.78 -13.00
C VAL A 31 26.15 11.40 -13.19
N ILE A 32 26.07 12.50 -13.94
CA ILE A 32 24.78 13.14 -14.28
C ILE A 32 23.92 12.16 -15.10
N LEU A 33 24.54 11.46 -16.06
CA LEU A 33 23.84 10.49 -16.90
C LEU A 33 23.30 9.32 -16.08
N ILE A 34 24.07 8.82 -15.11
CA ILE A 34 23.62 7.77 -14.18
C ILE A 34 22.46 8.26 -13.32
N ALA A 35 22.55 9.48 -12.76
CA ALA A 35 21.48 10.04 -11.93
C ALA A 35 20.16 10.21 -12.71
N VAL A 36 20.24 10.66 -13.96
CA VAL A 36 19.07 10.78 -14.85
C VAL A 36 18.48 9.40 -15.13
N VAL A 37 19.30 8.40 -15.44
CA VAL A 37 18.84 7.02 -15.70
C VAL A 37 18.16 6.43 -14.46
N LEU A 38 18.73 6.62 -13.27
CA LEU A 38 18.13 6.16 -12.01
C LEU A 38 16.81 6.87 -11.71
N SER A 39 16.73 8.18 -11.94
CA SER A 39 15.49 8.94 -11.74
C SER A 39 14.37 8.48 -12.68
N VAL A 40 14.72 8.17 -13.94
CA VAL A 40 13.75 7.63 -14.92
C VAL A 40 13.31 6.22 -14.51
N LEU A 41 14.24 5.35 -14.10
CA LEU A 41 13.91 4.01 -13.61
C LEU A 41 13.00 4.06 -12.37
N LEU A 42 13.28 4.92 -11.40
CA LEU A 42 12.44 5.12 -10.23
C LEU A 42 11.05 5.65 -10.62
N GLY A 43 10.98 6.60 -11.55
CA GLY A 43 9.71 7.09 -12.09
C GLY A 43 8.90 6.00 -12.79
N ILE A 44 9.55 5.12 -13.56
CA ILE A 44 8.90 3.98 -14.22
C ILE A 44 8.40 2.96 -13.19
N LEU A 45 9.20 2.62 -12.18
CA LEU A 45 8.78 1.70 -11.12
C LEU A 45 7.59 2.26 -10.34
N LEU A 46 7.59 3.57 -10.05
CA LEU A 46 6.49 4.24 -9.39
C LEU A 46 5.22 4.25 -10.25
N ALA A 47 5.36 4.58 -11.54
CA ALA A 47 4.26 4.52 -12.50
C ALA A 47 3.70 3.10 -12.64
N PHE A 48 4.55 2.07 -12.65
CA PHE A 48 4.12 0.68 -12.70
C PHE A 48 3.36 0.28 -11.44
N ALA A 49 3.82 0.71 -10.25
CA ALA A 49 3.11 0.47 -9.00
C ALA A 49 1.72 1.14 -8.99
N LEU A 50 1.65 2.40 -9.43
CA LEU A 50 0.39 3.15 -9.59
C LEU A 50 -0.55 2.49 -10.59
N GLN A 51 -0.01 1.97 -11.69
CA GLN A 51 -0.78 1.35 -12.77
C GLN A 51 -1.21 -0.06 -12.41
N THR A 52 -0.45 -0.81 -11.60
CA THR A 52 -0.95 -2.06 -10.99
C THR A 52 -2.09 -1.79 -10.00
N SER A 53 -2.02 -0.69 -9.25
CA SER A 53 -3.11 -0.26 -8.37
C SER A 53 -4.36 0.21 -9.15
N THR A 54 -4.19 0.72 -10.37
CA THR A 54 -5.30 1.31 -11.17
C THR A 54 -5.86 0.34 -12.22
N THR A 55 -5.04 -0.44 -12.92
CA THR A 55 -5.49 -1.37 -13.97
C THR A 55 -6.21 -2.62 -13.40
N SER A 56 -6.09 -2.87 -12.10
CA SER A 56 -6.93 -3.85 -11.40
C SER A 56 -8.41 -3.44 -11.34
N SER A 57 -8.76 -2.20 -11.69
CA SER A 57 -10.13 -1.67 -11.68
C SER A 57 -10.85 -1.70 -13.04
N THR A 58 -10.29 -2.32 -14.08
CA THR A 58 -10.95 -2.45 -15.39
C THR A 58 -11.24 -3.90 -15.75
N GLY A 59 -12.44 -4.35 -15.37
CA GLY A 59 -13.12 -5.47 -16.01
C GLY A 59 -13.03 -6.81 -15.27
N MET A 60 -13.90 -7.02 -14.28
CA MET A 60 -14.33 -8.37 -13.90
C MET A 60 -15.85 -8.42 -13.80
N GLY A 61 -16.51 -8.16 -14.93
CA GLY A 61 -17.85 -8.69 -15.16
C GLY A 61 -17.73 -10.11 -15.69
N SER A 62 -17.76 -11.12 -14.81
CA SER A 62 -18.26 -12.47 -15.14
C SER A 62 -18.38 -13.34 -13.89
N THR A 63 -19.63 -13.61 -13.52
CA THR A 63 -20.16 -14.88 -12.99
C THR A 63 -19.40 -15.53 -11.82
N SER A 64 -20.02 -15.40 -10.64
CA SER A 64 -19.90 -16.33 -9.52
C SER A 64 -20.01 -17.78 -9.99
N VAL A 65 -19.01 -18.59 -9.67
CA VAL A 65 -19.19 -20.04 -9.55
C VAL A 65 -18.49 -20.50 -8.29
N GLU A 66 -19.32 -21.03 -7.39
CA GLU A 66 -19.06 -21.75 -6.16
C GLU A 66 -17.70 -22.48 -6.11
N GLY A 67 -16.87 -22.12 -5.13
CA GLY A 67 -15.65 -22.85 -4.78
C GLY A 67 -15.14 -22.32 -3.45
N SER A 68 -15.15 -23.15 -2.42
CA SER A 68 -14.91 -22.83 -1.01
C SER A 68 -13.52 -22.27 -0.66
N SER A 69 -12.73 -21.83 -1.65
CA SER A 69 -11.35 -21.39 -1.49
C SER A 69 -10.94 -20.47 -2.66
N GLY A 70 -11.72 -19.41 -2.91
CA GLY A 70 -11.33 -18.39 -3.88
C GLY A 70 -9.98 -17.74 -3.51
N PRO A 71 -9.23 -17.21 -4.49
CA PRO A 71 -7.99 -16.49 -4.20
C PRO A 71 -8.25 -15.38 -3.18
N GLY A 72 -7.47 -15.37 -2.10
CA GLY A 72 -7.62 -14.42 -1.00
C GLY A 72 -8.55 -14.88 0.13
N ARG A 73 -9.02 -16.12 0.14
CA ARG A 73 -9.76 -16.71 1.28
C ARG A 73 -9.01 -17.87 1.93
N ASN A 74 -9.12 -18.01 3.24
CA ASN A 74 -8.52 -19.11 3.98
C ASN A 74 -9.36 -20.40 3.89
N ALA A 75 -8.88 -21.47 4.51
CA ALA A 75 -9.58 -22.77 4.54
C ALA A 75 -10.97 -22.72 5.21
N SER A 76 -11.21 -21.69 6.04
CA SER A 76 -12.51 -21.43 6.67
C SER A 76 -13.41 -20.52 5.82
N GLY A 77 -12.97 -20.12 4.63
CA GLY A 77 -13.71 -19.22 3.73
C GLY A 77 -13.65 -17.73 4.10
N LEU A 78 -12.84 -17.35 5.10
CA LEU A 78 -12.65 -15.95 5.52
C LEU A 78 -11.69 -15.22 4.60
N SER A 79 -11.95 -13.95 4.32
CA SER A 79 -11.07 -13.06 3.56
C SER A 79 -9.75 -12.85 4.32
N VAL A 80 -8.62 -13.10 3.67
CA VAL A 80 -7.28 -12.89 4.23
C VAL A 80 -6.84 -11.47 3.91
N ILE A 81 -6.70 -10.65 4.95
CA ILE A 81 -6.34 -9.24 4.83
C ILE A 81 -4.96 -9.00 5.43
N THR A 82 -4.16 -8.23 4.72
CA THR A 82 -2.85 -7.75 5.15
C THR A 82 -2.83 -6.23 5.06
N GLU A 83 -1.83 -5.59 5.65
CA GLU A 83 -1.70 -4.13 5.57
C GLU A 83 -1.68 -3.59 4.13
N SER A 84 -1.09 -4.34 3.18
CA SER A 84 -1.04 -3.94 1.77
C SER A 84 -2.36 -4.15 1.01
N THR A 85 -3.24 -5.05 1.48
CA THR A 85 -4.52 -5.37 0.83
C THR A 85 -5.72 -4.71 1.50
N LEU A 86 -5.54 -4.07 2.66
CA LEU A 86 -6.62 -3.45 3.44
C LEU A 86 -7.26 -2.26 2.70
N GLY A 87 -6.49 -1.39 2.06
CA GLY A 87 -7.04 -0.23 1.35
C GLY A 87 -8.07 -0.60 0.26
N PRO A 88 -7.70 -1.47 -0.70
CA PRO A 88 -8.63 -1.96 -1.72
C PRO A 88 -9.84 -2.70 -1.14
N GLU A 89 -9.65 -3.47 -0.08
CA GLU A 89 -10.72 -4.24 0.54
C GLU A 89 -11.73 -3.34 1.27
N VAL A 90 -11.26 -2.30 1.97
CA VAL A 90 -12.13 -1.29 2.59
C VAL A 90 -12.98 -0.57 1.54
N GLN A 91 -12.40 -0.21 0.39
CA GLN A 91 -13.16 0.39 -0.72
C GLN A 91 -14.24 -0.58 -1.23
N ARG A 92 -13.88 -1.85 -1.48
CA ARG A 92 -14.83 -2.89 -1.89
C ARG A 92 -15.97 -3.03 -0.88
N LEU A 93 -15.65 -3.03 0.41
CA LEU A 93 -16.63 -3.16 1.47
C LEU A 93 -17.55 -1.96 1.57
N VAL A 94 -17.02 -0.73 1.48
CA VAL A 94 -17.84 0.48 1.42
C VAL A 94 -18.81 0.41 0.24
N ASP A 95 -18.40 -0.15 -0.90
CA ASP A 95 -19.20 -0.27 -2.12
C ASP A 95 -20.20 -1.45 -2.11
N SER A 96 -19.86 -2.60 -1.53
CA SER A 96 -20.72 -3.80 -1.50
C SER A 96 -21.51 -3.96 -0.19
N GLY A 97 -21.13 -3.23 0.86
CA GLY A 97 -21.32 -3.58 2.27
C GLY A 97 -22.66 -4.16 2.68
N THR A 98 -22.58 -5.24 3.44
CA THR A 98 -23.60 -5.66 4.39
C THR A 98 -22.99 -5.57 5.78
N ILE A 99 -23.70 -4.95 6.72
CA ILE A 99 -23.36 -5.10 8.14
C ILE A 99 -23.80 -6.51 8.49
N GLN A 100 -22.87 -7.40 8.81
CA GLN A 100 -23.22 -8.70 9.39
C GLN A 100 -23.07 -8.57 10.91
N PRO A 101 -24.14 -8.19 11.64
CA PRO A 101 -24.09 -8.23 13.09
C PRO A 101 -23.96 -9.69 13.53
N MET A 102 -22.85 -10.04 14.15
CA MET A 102 -22.74 -11.29 14.88
C MET A 102 -23.23 -11.07 16.31
N ALA A 103 -24.05 -12.00 16.80
CA ALA A 103 -24.60 -11.93 18.15
C ALA A 103 -23.54 -11.98 19.27
N ASN A 104 -22.31 -12.39 18.95
CA ASN A 104 -21.24 -12.66 19.91
C ASN A 104 -20.14 -11.59 19.97
N PHE A 105 -20.22 -10.53 19.15
CA PHE A 105 -19.20 -9.48 19.13
C PHE A 105 -19.84 -8.09 19.22
N ASP A 106 -19.50 -7.34 20.27
CA ASP A 106 -19.98 -5.98 20.48
C ASP A 106 -18.95 -4.96 19.96
N ALA A 107 -19.09 -4.64 18.67
CA ALA A 107 -18.24 -3.65 18.01
C ALA A 107 -18.39 -2.23 18.59
N ALA A 108 -19.57 -1.88 19.11
CA ALA A 108 -19.80 -0.55 19.68
C ALA A 108 -19.05 -0.41 21.02
N GLN A 109 -19.10 -1.44 21.86
CA GLN A 109 -18.32 -1.49 23.09
C GLN A 109 -16.81 -1.49 22.78
N CYS A 110 -16.37 -2.32 21.84
CA CYS A 110 -14.97 -2.37 21.43
C CYS A 110 -14.46 -1.00 20.94
N LEU A 111 -15.20 -0.32 20.04
CA LEU A 111 -14.80 1.02 19.56
C LEU A 111 -14.77 2.07 20.68
N SER A 112 -15.70 2.00 21.62
CA SER A 112 -15.73 2.88 22.79
C SER A 112 -14.50 2.65 23.70
N GLU A 113 -14.12 1.40 23.94
CA GLU A 113 -12.90 1.04 24.68
C GLU A 113 -11.63 1.51 23.97
N GLN A 114 -11.62 1.51 22.63
CA GLN A 114 -10.56 2.10 21.81
C GLN A 114 -10.54 3.65 21.81
N GLY A 115 -11.50 4.29 22.48
CA GLY A 115 -11.62 5.74 22.56
C GLY A 115 -12.20 6.40 21.32
N SER A 116 -12.82 5.62 20.42
CA SER A 116 -13.51 6.13 19.24
C SER A 116 -14.97 6.47 19.56
N GLN A 117 -15.43 7.64 19.12
CA GLN A 117 -16.84 8.04 19.15
C GLN A 117 -17.50 7.95 17.77
N ASP A 118 -16.79 7.38 16.80
CA ASP A 118 -17.27 7.25 15.44
C ASP A 118 -18.40 6.22 15.33
N SER A 119 -19.27 6.40 14.33
CA SER A 119 -20.27 5.40 13.99
C SER A 119 -19.62 4.22 13.28
N LEU A 120 -19.99 3.00 13.66
CA LEU A 120 -19.59 1.80 12.92
C LEU A 120 -20.33 1.76 11.58
N LEU A 121 -19.58 1.71 10.49
CA LEU A 121 -20.11 1.67 9.14
C LEU A 121 -20.20 0.24 8.63
N ILE A 122 -19.12 -0.54 8.84
CA ILE A 122 -19.00 -1.92 8.37
C ILE A 122 -18.22 -2.73 9.38
N MET A 123 -18.61 -3.98 9.52
CA MET A 123 -17.95 -5.00 10.31
C MET A 123 -17.87 -6.29 9.50
N GLU A 124 -16.67 -6.85 9.37
CA GLU A 124 -16.43 -8.12 8.69
C GLU A 124 -15.42 -8.98 9.47
N GLU A 125 -15.67 -10.30 9.49
CA GLU A 125 -14.73 -11.28 10.04
C GLU A 125 -13.65 -11.60 9.01
N VAL A 126 -12.39 -11.46 9.41
CA VAL A 126 -11.25 -11.54 8.50
C VAL A 126 -10.12 -12.34 9.14
N ALA A 127 -9.25 -12.90 8.31
CA ALA A 127 -7.98 -13.46 8.77
C ALA A 127 -6.88 -12.41 8.55
N TRP A 128 -6.30 -11.91 9.65
CA TRP A 128 -5.30 -10.85 9.63
C TRP A 128 -3.88 -11.39 9.49
N GLY A 129 -3.12 -10.82 8.55
CA GLY A 129 -1.69 -11.03 8.42
C GLY A 129 -1.28 -12.41 7.86
N PRO A 130 0.04 -12.69 7.80
CA PRO A 130 0.56 -13.95 7.27
C PRO A 130 0.19 -15.15 8.15
N GLU A 131 0.03 -14.92 9.45
CA GLU A 131 -0.39 -15.93 10.44
C GLU A 131 -1.90 -16.21 10.39
N GLN A 132 -2.66 -15.48 9.56
CA GLN A 132 -4.10 -15.66 9.37
C GLN A 132 -4.88 -15.63 10.69
N THR A 133 -4.49 -14.73 11.60
CA THR A 133 -5.12 -14.61 12.91
C THR A 133 -6.58 -14.19 12.74
N PRO A 134 -7.55 -14.91 13.34
CA PRO A 134 -8.96 -14.52 13.25
C PRO A 134 -9.14 -13.15 13.91
N ALA A 135 -9.76 -12.22 13.21
CA ALA A 135 -9.89 -10.84 13.61
C ALA A 135 -11.18 -10.22 13.06
N TRP A 136 -11.57 -9.09 13.64
CA TRP A 136 -12.65 -8.25 13.14
C TRP A 136 -12.09 -7.02 12.47
N LEU A 137 -12.51 -6.78 11.24
CA LEU A 137 -12.29 -5.54 10.52
C LEU A 137 -13.44 -4.58 10.81
N LEU A 138 -13.14 -3.48 11.51
CA LEU A 138 -14.09 -2.43 11.85
C LEU A 138 -13.78 -1.20 11.01
N ILE A 139 -14.74 -0.79 10.18
CA ILE A 139 -14.69 0.47 9.44
C ILE A 139 -15.64 1.43 10.13
N HIS A 140 -15.11 2.56 10.58
CA HIS A 140 -15.87 3.57 11.32
C HIS A 140 -15.53 4.98 10.85
N GLY A 141 -16.47 5.90 11.04
CA GLY A 141 -16.23 7.31 10.70
C GLY A 141 -17.29 8.26 11.26
N PRO A 142 -17.08 9.57 11.06
CA PRO A 142 -17.97 10.61 11.58
C PRO A 142 -19.26 10.77 10.75
N MET A 143 -19.30 10.19 9.54
CA MET A 143 -20.42 10.27 8.61
C MET A 143 -20.98 8.88 8.36
N ASP A 144 -22.28 8.78 8.09
CA ASP A 144 -22.94 7.56 7.65
C ASP A 144 -22.45 7.10 6.27
N ARG A 145 -22.73 5.84 5.95
CA ARG A 145 -22.23 5.18 4.74
C ARG A 145 -22.78 5.82 3.47
N GLU A 146 -24.05 6.24 3.48
CA GLU A 146 -24.71 6.86 2.33
C GLU A 146 -24.07 8.21 2.01
N THR A 147 -23.83 9.03 3.03
CA THR A 147 -23.12 10.31 2.90
C THR A 147 -21.68 10.12 2.41
N LEU A 148 -20.96 9.13 2.97
CA LEU A 148 -19.59 8.81 2.57
C LEU A 148 -19.49 8.39 1.11
N ARG A 149 -20.46 7.61 0.60
CA ARG A 149 -20.50 7.21 -0.81
C ARG A 149 -20.72 8.38 -1.75
N ALA A 150 -21.63 9.28 -1.40
CA ALA A 150 -21.98 10.42 -2.25
C ALA A 150 -20.90 11.51 -2.28
N SER A 151 -20.24 11.74 -1.14
CA SER A 151 -19.32 12.88 -0.99
C SER A 151 -17.85 12.49 -1.00
N GLY A 152 -17.55 11.20 -0.82
CA GLY A 152 -16.22 10.75 -0.43
C GLY A 152 -15.87 11.20 0.99
N GLY A 153 -14.73 10.73 1.49
CA GLY A 153 -14.27 11.12 2.82
C GLY A 153 -13.15 10.23 3.35
N THR A 154 -12.68 10.54 4.55
CA THR A 154 -11.72 9.68 5.24
C THR A 154 -12.47 8.83 6.26
N VAL A 155 -12.28 7.51 6.18
CA VAL A 155 -12.74 6.57 7.20
C VAL A 155 -11.57 6.07 8.02
N SER A 156 -11.85 5.75 9.27
CA SER A 156 -10.94 5.03 10.14
C SER A 156 -11.19 3.54 9.98
N THR A 157 -10.12 2.77 10.00
CA THR A 157 -10.19 1.31 9.92
C THR A 157 -9.36 0.73 11.04
N THR A 158 -9.97 -0.17 11.80
CA THR A 158 -9.35 -0.81 12.95
C THR A 158 -9.53 -2.31 12.83
N VAL A 159 -8.44 -3.06 13.02
CA VAL A 159 -8.45 -4.52 13.07
C VAL A 159 -8.25 -4.93 14.52
N VAL A 160 -9.18 -5.70 15.07
CA VAL A 160 -9.19 -6.09 16.48
C VAL A 160 -9.35 -7.60 16.64
N LEU A 161 -8.90 -8.12 17.78
CA LEU A 161 -9.12 -9.50 18.18
C LEU A 161 -10.60 -9.76 18.49
N PRO A 162 -11.07 -11.02 18.35
CA PRO A 162 -12.45 -11.41 18.71
C PRO A 162 -12.82 -11.20 20.17
N THR A 163 -11.83 -11.02 21.05
CA THR A 163 -12.02 -10.78 22.49
C THR A 163 -12.36 -9.32 22.81
N CYS A 164 -12.20 -8.39 21.86
CA CYS A 164 -12.48 -6.96 22.08
C CYS A 164 -13.96 -6.74 22.42
N GLY A 165 -14.25 -5.89 23.41
CA GLY A 165 -15.62 -5.62 23.86
C GLY A 165 -16.26 -6.76 24.65
N THR A 166 -15.54 -7.84 24.95
CA THR A 166 -16.05 -8.91 25.83
C THR A 166 -15.89 -8.55 27.30
N ALA A 167 -16.74 -9.10 28.16
CA ALA A 167 -16.68 -8.86 29.60
C ALA A 167 -15.36 -9.35 30.24
N ASP A 168 -14.68 -10.31 29.59
CA ASP A 168 -13.43 -10.91 30.06
C ASP A 168 -12.23 -9.95 29.91
N GLU A 169 -12.32 -8.93 29.04
CA GLU A 169 -11.31 -7.90 28.86
C GLU A 169 -11.52 -6.66 29.74
N LYS A 170 -12.51 -6.65 30.65
CA LYS A 170 -12.74 -5.53 31.58
C LYS A 170 -11.55 -5.35 32.54
N GLY A 171 -10.58 -4.54 32.12
CA GLY A 171 -9.36 -4.22 32.86
C GLY A 171 -8.06 -4.46 32.09
N ALA A 172 -8.12 -5.09 30.90
CA ALA A 172 -6.99 -5.15 29.98
C ALA A 172 -6.80 -3.80 29.27
N ASP A 173 -5.58 -3.50 28.82
CA ASP A 173 -5.35 -2.30 28.01
C ASP A 173 -6.05 -2.50 26.65
N PRO A 174 -6.94 -1.59 26.21
CA PRO A 174 -7.56 -1.68 24.89
C PRO A 174 -6.51 -1.74 23.75
N ALA A 175 -5.27 -1.31 23.98
CA ALA A 175 -4.20 -1.51 23.01
C ALA A 175 -3.88 -3.00 22.74
N ASP A 176 -4.14 -3.89 23.69
CA ASP A 176 -3.80 -5.32 23.59
C ASP A 176 -4.72 -6.07 22.64
N SER A 177 -5.99 -5.64 22.52
CA SER A 177 -6.96 -6.23 21.60
C SER A 177 -6.91 -5.63 20.20
N ARG A 178 -6.13 -4.56 19.98
CA ARG A 178 -5.96 -3.90 18.69
C ARG A 178 -4.75 -4.44 17.93
N LEU A 179 -5.03 -5.13 16.81
CA LEU A 179 -3.98 -5.65 15.93
C LEU A 179 -3.44 -4.57 14.99
N TRP A 180 -4.30 -3.67 14.52
CA TRP A 180 -3.91 -2.59 13.60
C TRP A 180 -4.93 -1.46 13.60
N SER A 181 -4.50 -0.23 13.29
CA SER A 181 -5.39 0.89 13.02
C SER A 181 -4.79 1.84 11.99
N GLY A 182 -5.64 2.37 11.12
CA GLY A 182 -5.25 3.34 10.12
C GLY A 182 -6.43 4.14 9.60
N ARG A 183 -6.17 4.98 8.60
CA ARG A 183 -7.21 5.75 7.91
C ARG A 183 -7.11 5.50 6.42
N VAL A 184 -8.26 5.40 5.78
CA VAL A 184 -8.38 5.17 4.34
C VAL A 184 -9.21 6.30 3.75
N MET A 185 -8.76 6.85 2.62
CA MET A 185 -9.51 7.84 1.87
C MET A 185 -10.40 7.11 0.86
N ILE A 186 -11.70 7.41 0.91
CA ILE A 186 -12.74 6.88 0.03
C ILE A 186 -13.11 7.97 -0.97
N GLY A 187 -13.08 7.63 -2.25
CA GLY A 187 -13.57 8.50 -3.32
C GLY A 187 -15.09 8.55 -3.32
N GLY A 188 -15.66 9.75 -3.49
CA GLY A 188 -17.08 9.89 -3.82
C GLY A 188 -17.34 9.51 -5.28
N VAL A 189 -18.57 9.08 -5.57
CA VAL A 189 -19.03 8.73 -6.93
C VAL A 189 -19.93 9.79 -7.55
#